data_AF-A0A969JF60-F1
#
_entry.id   AF-A0A969JF60-F1
#
_cell.length_a   1.000
_cell.length_b   1.000
_cell.length_c   1.000
_cell.angle_alpha   90.00
_cell.angle_beta   90.00
_cell.angle_gamma   90.00
#
_symmetry.space_group_name_H-M   'P 1'
#
loop_
_entity.id
_entity.type
_entity.pdbx_description
1 polymer ?
#
loop_
_entity_poly.entity_id
_entity_poly.type
_entity_poly.pdbx_seq_one_letter_code
_entity_poly.pdbx_strand_id
1 'polypeptide(L)'
;MESPASRISIMRFDFKAIIKTNTGELKKTLIELQKVKQTLDVMRFRRYLGDNYSKEDDILNEKGEQEKRPLPIITIYFLGFPLDNISNAVIKINREYKDVVTQEILNIKEDFVELLTHDSYLIQLNQLIGKTRTKLERVLQVFSPEFQTSDKHQLDFRGDLDDPLIKK
;
A
#
# COMPACT_ATOMS: atom_id res chain seq x y z
N MET A 1 19.67 -3.88 -38.49
CA MET A 1 18.28 -3.69 -38.02
C MET A 1 18.13 -4.49 -36.74
N GLU A 2 18.32 -3.86 -35.58
CA GLU A 2 17.98 -4.50 -34.31
C GLU A 2 16.46 -4.55 -34.17
N SER A 3 15.91 -5.69 -33.76
CA SER A 3 14.49 -5.80 -33.45
C SER A 3 14.18 -4.86 -32.27
N PRO A 4 13.03 -4.17 -32.25
CA PRO A 4 12.64 -3.38 -31.10
C PRO A 4 12.31 -4.38 -29.99
N ALA A 5 13.27 -4.62 -29.10
CA ALA A 5 13.03 -5.31 -27.84
C ALA A 5 11.77 -4.68 -27.24
N SER A 6 10.72 -5.49 -27.04
CA SER A 6 9.45 -5.04 -26.49
C SER A 6 9.71 -4.42 -25.12
N ARG A 7 9.87 -3.10 -25.09
CA ARG A 7 10.03 -2.34 -23.85
C ARG A 7 8.71 -2.52 -23.10
N ILE A 8 8.71 -3.36 -22.06
CA ILE A 8 7.60 -3.45 -21.10
C ILE A 8 7.34 -2.01 -20.62
N SER A 9 6.22 -1.44 -21.07
CA SER A 9 5.87 -0.05 -20.81
C SER A 9 5.15 0.11 -19.47
N ILE A 10 4.63 -0.99 -18.92
CA ILE A 10 3.79 -1.04 -17.73
C ILE A 10 4.12 -2.31 -16.93
N MET A 11 4.52 -2.15 -15.67
CA MET A 11 4.71 -3.24 -14.72
C MET A 11 3.79 -3.02 -13.52
N ARG A 12 3.01 -4.04 -13.16
CA ARG A 12 1.95 -3.99 -12.16
C ARG A 12 1.98 -5.24 -11.29
N PHE A 13 1.82 -5.05 -10.00
CA PHE A 13 1.65 -6.14 -9.03
C PHE A 13 0.59 -5.75 -8.03
N ASP A 14 -0.35 -6.65 -7.78
CA ASP A 14 -1.35 -6.55 -6.73
C ASP A 14 -1.19 -7.71 -5.75
N PHE A 15 -1.30 -7.40 -4.46
CA PHE A 15 -1.23 -8.36 -3.38
C PHE A 15 -2.39 -8.13 -2.42
N LYS A 16 -2.96 -9.23 -1.93
CA LYS A 16 -3.95 -9.24 -0.86
C LYS A 16 -3.38 -10.02 0.32
N ALA A 17 -3.45 -9.45 1.52
CA ALA A 17 -3.08 -10.13 2.75
C ALA A 17 -4.16 -9.92 3.82
N ILE A 18 -4.41 -10.95 4.63
CA ILE A 18 -5.17 -10.81 5.86
C ILE A 18 -4.16 -10.71 6.99
N ILE A 19 -4.24 -9.63 7.77
CA ILE A 19 -3.34 -9.39 8.90
C ILE A 19 -4.13 -9.42 10.20
N LYS A 20 -3.50 -9.88 11.27
CA LYS A 20 -3.97 -9.72 12.64
C LYS A 20 -3.15 -8.62 13.31
N THR A 21 -3.83 -7.58 13.75
CA THR A 21 -3.18 -6.47 14.48
C THR A 21 -2.78 -6.90 15.89
N ASN A 22 -1.96 -6.08 16.56
CA ASN A 22 -1.58 -6.28 17.97
C ASN A 22 -2.79 -6.25 18.92
N THR A 23 -3.89 -5.59 18.55
CA THR A 23 -5.16 -5.60 19.31
C THR A 23 -6.02 -6.82 19.00
N GLY A 24 -5.60 -7.68 18.07
CA GLY A 24 -6.31 -8.89 17.65
C GLY A 24 -7.30 -8.69 16.50
N GLU A 25 -7.54 -7.45 16.07
CA GLU A 25 -8.41 -7.14 14.94
C GLU A 25 -7.84 -7.72 13.63
N LEU A 26 -8.70 -8.38 12.84
CA LEU A 26 -8.37 -8.85 11.51
C LEU A 26 -8.67 -7.78 10.47
N LYS A 27 -7.74 -7.52 9.55
CA LYS A 27 -7.93 -6.58 8.45
C LYS A 27 -7.45 -7.17 7.14
N LYS A 28 -8.11 -6.81 6.04
CA LYS A 28 -7.66 -7.06 4.67
C LYS A 28 -6.77 -5.91 4.21
N THR A 29 -5.53 -6.20 3.91
CA THR A 29 -4.58 -5.25 3.32
C THR A 29 -4.47 -5.51 1.82
N LEU A 30 -4.72 -4.47 1.03
CA LEU A 30 -4.54 -4.46 -0.41
C LEU A 30 -3.29 -3.66 -0.74
N ILE A 31 -2.27 -4.31 -1.29
CA ILE A 31 -1.03 -3.67 -1.69
C ILE A 31 -1.00 -3.64 -3.21
N GLU A 32 -0.86 -2.44 -3.76
CA GLU A 32 -0.81 -2.26 -5.21
C GLU A 32 0.42 -1.46 -5.60
N LEU A 33 1.26 -2.08 -6.43
CA LEU A 33 2.48 -1.49 -6.98
C LEU A 33 2.30 -1.19 -8.46
N GLN A 34 2.48 0.08 -8.83
CA GLN A 34 2.40 0.52 -10.21
C GLN A 34 3.62 1.33 -10.64
N LYS A 35 4.40 0.77 -11.57
CA LYS A 35 5.49 1.47 -12.27
C LYS A 35 5.00 1.87 -13.66
N VAL A 36 4.50 3.09 -13.81
CA VAL A 36 4.11 3.68 -15.12
C VAL A 36 4.72 5.07 -15.31
N LYS A 37 5.01 5.42 -16.57
CA LYS A 37 5.57 6.73 -16.96
C LYS A 37 4.51 7.81 -17.26
N GLN A 38 3.22 7.45 -17.43
CA GLN A 38 2.14 8.40 -17.75
C GLN A 38 0.79 7.95 -17.17
N THR A 39 0.01 8.97 -16.77
CA THR A 39 -1.37 9.01 -16.24
C THR A 39 -1.92 7.77 -15.55
N LEU A 40 -2.20 7.93 -14.25
CA LEU A 40 -3.08 7.08 -13.45
C LEU A 40 -4.39 6.79 -14.20
N ASP A 41 -4.63 5.54 -14.61
CA ASP A 41 -6.00 5.07 -14.81
C ASP A 41 -6.64 4.92 -13.43
N VAL A 42 -7.10 6.04 -12.85
CA VAL A 42 -7.79 6.08 -11.56
C VAL A 42 -8.97 5.11 -11.54
N MET A 43 -9.64 4.92 -12.68
CA MET A 43 -10.78 4.01 -12.76
C MET A 43 -10.38 2.56 -12.50
N ARG A 44 -9.17 2.15 -12.88
CA ARG A 44 -8.65 0.83 -12.52
C ARG A 44 -8.53 0.64 -11.01
N PHE A 45 -7.89 1.58 -10.30
CA PHE A 45 -7.77 1.51 -8.83
C PHE A 45 -9.16 1.43 -8.19
N ARG A 46 -10.12 2.21 -8.71
CA ARG A 46 -11.51 2.18 -8.24
C ARG A 46 -12.18 0.83 -8.47
N ARG A 47 -11.98 0.20 -9.64
CA ARG A 47 -12.52 -1.15 -9.92
C ARG A 47 -11.93 -2.19 -8.98
N TYR A 48 -10.60 -2.23 -8.85
CA TYR A 48 -9.93 -3.20 -7.97
C TYR A 48 -10.37 -3.07 -6.50
N LEU A 49 -10.48 -1.83 -6.02
CA LEU A 49 -11.00 -1.56 -4.69
C LEU A 49 -12.48 -1.98 -4.56
N GLY A 50 -13.32 -1.63 -5.53
CA GLY A 50 -14.74 -2.02 -5.56
C GLY A 50 -14.93 -3.54 -5.54
N ASP A 51 -14.16 -4.27 -6.33
CA ASP A 51 -14.19 -5.74 -6.37
C ASP A 51 -13.79 -6.38 -5.03
N ASN A 52 -12.96 -5.71 -4.23
CA ASN A 52 -12.58 -6.18 -2.90
C ASN A 52 -13.64 -5.83 -1.85
N TYR A 53 -14.34 -4.71 -2.01
CA TYR A 53 -15.50 -4.37 -1.18
C TYR A 53 -16.67 -5.31 -1.40
N SER A 54 -16.86 -5.81 -2.62
CA SER A 54 -17.96 -6.74 -2.94
C SER A 54 -17.75 -8.17 -2.45
N LYS A 55 -16.60 -8.49 -1.82
CA LYS A 55 -16.21 -9.86 -1.45
C LYS A 55 -16.02 -10.02 0.05
N GLU A 56 -16.52 -11.14 0.55
CA GLU A 56 -16.13 -11.69 1.85
C GLU A 56 -14.77 -12.39 1.73
N ASP A 57 -14.09 -12.53 2.87
CA ASP A 57 -12.80 -13.18 2.99
C ASP A 57 -12.93 -14.45 3.81
N ASP A 58 -12.23 -15.51 3.37
CA ASP A 58 -12.10 -16.74 4.14
C ASP A 58 -11.15 -16.49 5.32
N ILE A 59 -11.65 -16.72 6.52
CA ILE A 59 -10.89 -16.60 7.76
C ILE A 59 -11.01 -17.88 8.58
N LEU A 60 -10.03 -18.08 9.47
CA LEU A 60 -10.08 -19.11 10.49
C LEU A 60 -10.61 -18.48 11.77
N ASN A 61 -11.73 -18.99 12.29
CA ASN A 61 -12.25 -18.54 13.59
C ASN A 61 -11.40 -19.10 14.75
N GLU A 62 -11.71 -18.70 15.98
CA GLU A 62 -10.97 -19.13 17.18
C GLU A 62 -11.00 -20.65 17.42
N LYS A 63 -11.98 -21.34 16.84
CA LYS A 63 -12.14 -22.81 16.92
C LYS A 63 -11.43 -23.56 15.79
N GLY A 64 -10.76 -22.85 14.88
CA GLY A 64 -10.11 -23.48 13.72
C GLY A 64 -11.07 -23.79 12.58
N GLU A 65 -12.29 -23.24 12.58
CA GLU A 65 -13.28 -23.47 11.53
C GLU A 65 -13.19 -22.35 10.48
N GLN A 66 -13.44 -22.69 9.21
CA GLN A 66 -13.50 -21.71 8.14
C GLN A 66 -14.81 -20.92 8.22
N GLU A 67 -14.68 -19.61 8.19
CA GLU A 67 -15.80 -18.65 8.14
C GLU A 67 -15.55 -17.66 7.01
N LYS A 68 -16.63 -17.27 6.32
CA LYS A 68 -16.61 -16.16 5.37
C LYS A 68 -17.25 -14.95 5.99
N ARG A 69 -16.53 -13.84 5.99
CA ARG A 69 -17.07 -12.54 6.41
C ARG A 69 -16.30 -11.39 5.77
N PRO A 70 -16.89 -10.20 5.66
CA PRO A 70 -16.15 -9.03 5.20
C PRO A 70 -15.14 -8.59 6.27
N LEU A 71 -14.00 -8.06 5.83
CA LEU A 71 -12.97 -7.51 6.71
C LEU A 71 -12.71 -6.03 6.39
N PRO A 72 -12.41 -5.20 7.39
CA PRO A 72 -11.96 -3.83 7.17
C PRO A 72 -10.78 -3.78 6.20
N ILE A 73 -10.81 -2.81 5.29
CA ILE A 73 -9.81 -2.68 4.23
C ILE A 73 -8.77 -1.62 4.62
N ILE A 74 -7.50 -1.91 4.33
CA ILE A 74 -6.43 -0.91 4.27
C ILE A 74 -5.77 -1.04 2.90
N THR A 75 -5.59 0.09 2.20
CA THR A 75 -4.89 0.11 0.92
C THR A 75 -3.48 0.68 1.05
N ILE A 76 -2.52 0.13 0.31
CA ILE A 76 -1.14 0.61 0.24
C ILE A 76 -0.77 0.73 -1.23
N TYR A 77 -0.65 1.96 -1.72
CA TYR A 77 -0.33 2.25 -3.11
C TYR A 77 1.13 2.68 -3.25
N PHE A 78 1.90 1.95 -4.05
CA PHE A 78 3.24 2.34 -4.45
C PHE A 78 3.19 3.01 -5.83
N LEU A 79 3.52 4.30 -5.86
CA LEU A 79 3.43 5.17 -7.01
C LEU A 79 4.82 5.37 -7.65
N GLY A 80 4.98 4.90 -8.88
CA GLY A 80 6.20 5.12 -9.68
C GLY A 80 6.33 6.53 -10.28
N PHE A 81 5.41 7.44 -9.97
CA PHE A 81 5.38 8.83 -10.44
C PHE A 81 5.10 9.75 -9.24
N PRO A 82 5.54 11.02 -9.29
CA PRO A 82 5.28 11.97 -8.22
C PRO A 82 3.84 12.51 -8.27
N LEU A 83 3.32 12.93 -7.13
CA LEU A 83 2.10 13.71 -6.99
C LEU A 83 2.45 15.20 -7.05
N ASP A 84 1.64 15.99 -7.75
CA ASP A 84 1.97 17.40 -8.06
C ASP A 84 2.15 18.27 -6.81
N ASN A 85 1.31 18.06 -5.79
CA ASN A 85 1.25 18.91 -4.61
C ASN A 85 1.76 18.23 -3.32
N ILE A 86 2.36 17.04 -3.43
CA ILE A 86 2.82 16.30 -2.25
C ILE A 86 4.26 15.82 -2.47
N SER A 87 5.18 16.35 -1.69
CA SER A 87 6.60 15.97 -1.73
C SER A 87 6.97 14.84 -0.77
N ASN A 88 6.09 14.47 0.16
CA ASN A 88 6.35 13.43 1.15
C ASN A 88 6.46 12.04 0.51
N ALA A 89 7.49 11.29 0.90
CA ALA A 89 7.72 9.92 0.42
C ALA A 89 6.60 8.94 0.80
N VAL A 90 6.11 9.05 2.03
CA VAL A 90 5.02 8.23 2.55
C VAL A 90 3.96 9.15 3.13
N ILE A 91 2.71 8.91 2.75
CA ILE A 91 1.53 9.63 3.20
C ILE A 91 0.55 8.60 3.75
N LYS A 92 0.08 8.82 4.97
CA LYS A 92 -1.02 8.05 5.56
C LYS A 92 -2.27 8.90 5.49
N ILE A 93 -3.35 8.35 4.93
CA ILE A 93 -4.68 8.94 4.91
C ILE A 93 -5.51 8.16 5.92
N ASN A 94 -5.90 8.85 6.99
CA ASN A 94 -6.76 8.31 8.03
C ASN A 94 -8.13 8.93 7.94
N ARG A 95 -9.16 8.15 8.23
CA ARG A 95 -10.50 8.66 8.48
C ARG A 95 -10.60 9.12 9.94
N GLU A 96 -11.40 10.15 10.15
CA GLU A 96 -11.77 10.66 11.47
C GLU A 96 -13.30 10.70 11.56
N TYR A 97 -13.86 10.26 12.69
CA TYR A 97 -15.28 10.38 12.94
C TYR A 97 -15.49 11.77 13.52
N LYS A 98 -16.31 12.57 12.84
CA LYS A 98 -16.53 13.97 13.22
C LYS A 98 -18.01 14.23 13.42
N ASP A 99 -18.38 14.73 14.58
CA ASP A 99 -19.72 15.26 14.78
C ASP A 99 -19.92 16.50 13.88
N VAL A 100 -20.96 16.49 13.07
CA VAL A 100 -21.19 17.55 12.07
C VAL A 100 -21.64 18.86 12.73
N VAL A 101 -22.25 18.81 13.92
CA VAL A 101 -22.77 19.99 14.63
C VAL A 101 -21.68 20.60 15.49
N THR A 102 -21.07 19.83 16.39
CA THR A 102 -20.06 20.30 17.34
C THR A 102 -18.67 20.38 16.73
N GLN A 103 -18.45 19.72 15.59
CA GLN A 103 -17.13 19.56 14.95
C GLN A 103 -16.14 18.75 15.78
N GLU A 104 -16.59 18.11 16.87
CA GLU A 104 -15.76 17.27 17.72
C GLU A 104 -15.34 15.99 17.01
N ILE A 105 -14.09 15.59 17.24
CA ILE A 105 -13.57 14.31 16.78
C ILE A 105 -14.00 13.24 17.79
N LEU A 106 -14.74 12.25 17.33
CA LEU A 106 -15.20 11.13 18.13
C LEU A 106 -14.11 10.05 18.17
N ASN A 107 -13.59 9.77 19.34
CA ASN A 107 -12.56 8.74 19.53
C ASN A 107 -13.19 7.34 19.74
N ILE A 108 -14.08 6.96 18.82
CA ILE A 108 -14.79 5.68 18.80
C ILE A 108 -14.60 5.02 17.43
N LYS A 109 -14.91 3.72 17.35
CA LYS A 109 -14.95 2.95 16.11
C LYS A 109 -16.16 2.05 16.12
N GLU A 110 -16.79 1.91 14.96
CA GLU A 110 -17.94 1.04 14.76
C GLU A 110 -17.66 0.07 13.60
N ASP A 111 -17.86 -1.22 13.82
CA ASP A 111 -17.56 -2.26 12.82
C ASP A 111 -18.26 -1.98 11.49
N PHE A 112 -19.53 -1.54 11.54
CA PHE A 112 -20.29 -1.17 10.35
C PHE A 112 -19.58 -0.08 9.52
N VAL A 113 -19.01 0.93 10.17
CA VAL A 113 -18.31 2.02 9.48
C VAL A 113 -16.94 1.58 8.99
N GLU A 114 -16.20 0.77 9.76
CA GLU A 114 -14.90 0.22 9.35
C GLU A 114 -15.01 -0.76 8.18
N LEU A 115 -16.17 -1.39 7.97
CA LEU A 115 -16.44 -2.25 6.81
C LEU A 115 -16.81 -1.48 5.54
N LEU A 116 -17.33 -0.25 5.65
CA LEU A 116 -17.77 0.56 4.51
C LEU A 116 -16.76 1.60 4.05
N THR A 117 -15.75 1.87 4.87
CA THR A 117 -14.74 2.90 4.63
C THR A 117 -13.34 2.31 4.85
N HIS A 118 -12.28 2.99 4.41
CA HIS A 118 -10.91 2.48 4.56
C HIS A 118 -9.89 3.60 4.78
N ASP A 119 -8.83 3.26 5.50
CA ASP A 119 -7.62 4.07 5.56
C ASP A 119 -6.68 3.65 4.41
N SER A 120 -5.73 4.53 4.04
CA SER A 120 -4.79 4.23 2.97
C SER A 120 -3.40 4.78 3.21
N TYR A 121 -2.42 4.18 2.54
CA TYR A 121 -1.05 4.66 2.46
C TYR A 121 -0.70 4.93 1.00
N LEU A 122 -0.09 6.08 0.72
CA LEU A 122 0.53 6.40 -0.57
C LEU A 122 2.04 6.47 -0.38
N ILE A 123 2.76 5.71 -1.19
CA ILE A 123 4.23 5.63 -1.17
C ILE A 123 4.74 6.09 -2.52
N GLN A 124 5.37 7.27 -2.56
CA GLN A 124 5.96 7.84 -3.77
C GLN A 124 7.40 7.35 -3.93
N LEU A 125 7.63 6.42 -4.86
CA LEU A 125 8.94 5.77 -5.02
C LEU A 125 10.06 6.76 -5.32
N ASN A 126 9.77 7.78 -6.13
CA ASN A 126 10.75 8.80 -6.52
C ASN A 126 11.17 9.72 -5.36
N GLN A 127 10.42 9.69 -4.25
CA GLN A 127 10.69 10.49 -3.06
C GLN A 127 11.36 9.68 -1.94
N LEU A 128 11.66 8.40 -2.17
CA LEU A 128 12.40 7.54 -1.23
C LEU A 128 13.94 7.73 -1.30
N ILE A 129 14.40 8.78 -1.98
CA ILE A 129 15.83 9.05 -2.21
C ILE A 129 16.44 9.72 -0.98
N GLY A 130 17.66 9.31 -0.62
CA GLY A 130 18.45 9.95 0.42
C GLY A 130 18.16 9.43 1.83
N LYS A 131 18.37 10.28 2.83
CA LYS A 131 18.33 9.86 4.23
C LYS A 131 16.90 9.59 4.69
N THR A 132 16.68 8.38 5.18
CA THR A 132 15.40 7.93 5.73
C THR A 132 15.13 8.57 7.10
N ARG A 133 13.87 8.93 7.34
CA ARG A 133 13.43 9.64 8.56
C ARG A 133 12.83 8.70 9.59
N THR A 134 12.26 7.58 9.14
CA THR A 134 11.52 6.63 9.98
C THR A 134 11.95 5.19 9.71
N LYS A 135 11.58 4.26 10.60
CA LYS A 135 11.78 2.82 10.36
C LYS A 135 11.04 2.36 9.10
N LEU A 136 9.83 2.86 8.87
CA LEU A 136 9.06 2.55 7.67
C LEU A 136 9.82 2.98 6.40
N GLU A 137 10.35 4.19 6.37
CA GLU A 137 11.15 4.66 5.22
C GLU A 137 12.43 3.85 5.01
N ARG A 138 13.08 3.38 6.08
CA ARG A 138 14.23 2.46 5.98
C ARG A 138 13.87 1.17 5.27
N VAL A 139 12.76 0.54 5.65
CA VAL A 139 12.28 -0.68 4.99
C VAL A 139 11.91 -0.43 3.54
N LEU A 140 11.23 0.69 3.27
CA LEU A 140 10.82 1.05 1.91
C LEU A 140 11.98 1.50 1.01
N GLN A 141 13.14 1.84 1.58
CA GLN A 141 14.29 2.34 0.83
C GLN A 141 14.78 1.37 -0.25
N VAL A 142 14.53 0.06 -0.10
CA VAL A 142 14.83 -0.94 -1.13
C VAL A 142 14.15 -0.67 -2.48
N PHE A 143 13.03 0.06 -2.46
CA PHE A 143 12.31 0.48 -3.66
C PHE A 143 12.78 1.83 -4.22
N SER A 144 13.77 2.47 -3.58
CA SER A 144 14.31 3.76 -4.02
C SER A 144 15.01 3.61 -5.38
N PRO A 145 14.77 4.52 -6.33
CA PRO A 145 15.46 4.50 -7.61
C PRO A 145 16.97 4.76 -7.48
N GLU A 146 17.46 5.24 -6.33
CA GLU A 146 18.88 5.52 -6.09
C GLU A 146 19.76 4.25 -6.14
N PHE A 147 19.17 3.08 -5.88
CA PHE A 147 19.85 1.79 -5.91
C PHE A 147 19.65 1.03 -7.23
N GLN A 148 18.93 1.62 -8.19
CA GLN A 148 18.70 1.00 -9.48
C GLN A 148 19.99 1.07 -10.31
N THR A 149 20.49 -0.09 -10.77
CA THR A 149 21.68 -0.13 -11.63
C THR A 149 21.32 0.07 -13.12
N SER A 150 22.34 0.13 -13.98
CA SER A 150 22.14 0.10 -15.44
C SER A 150 21.45 -1.20 -15.91
N ASP A 151 21.71 -2.31 -15.21
CA ASP A 151 20.94 -3.53 -15.37
C ASP A 151 19.64 -3.41 -14.56
N LYS A 152 18.49 -3.40 -15.25
CA LYS A 152 17.17 -3.27 -14.63
C LYS A 152 16.76 -4.46 -13.79
N HIS A 153 17.52 -5.55 -13.82
CA HIS A 153 17.32 -6.74 -13.01
C HIS A 153 18.21 -6.78 -11.76
N GLN A 154 19.10 -5.80 -11.57
CA GLN A 154 19.99 -5.73 -10.43
C GLN A 154 19.78 -4.45 -9.63
N LEU A 155 19.78 -4.61 -8.31
CA LEU A 155 19.69 -3.54 -7.33
C LEU A 155 21.01 -3.52 -6.54
N ASP A 156 21.71 -2.39 -6.52
CA ASP A 156 22.89 -2.18 -5.68
C ASP A 156 22.45 -1.53 -4.37
N PHE A 157 21.77 -2.30 -3.53
CA PHE A 157 21.22 -1.81 -2.27
C PHE A 157 22.32 -1.68 -1.22
N ARG A 158 22.59 -0.43 -0.82
CA ARG A 158 23.59 -0.08 0.20
C ARG A 158 22.96 0.45 1.49
N GLY A 159 21.66 0.20 1.66
CA GLY A 159 20.94 0.56 2.88
C GLY A 159 21.24 -0.40 4.04
N ASP A 160 20.51 -0.21 5.14
CA ASP A 160 20.64 -1.06 6.33
C ASP A 160 20.12 -2.47 6.04
N LEU A 161 21.04 -3.43 5.90
CA LEU A 161 20.73 -4.85 5.69
C LEU A 161 20.44 -5.59 6.99
N ASP A 162 20.62 -4.95 8.16
CA ASP A 162 20.44 -5.58 9.45
C ASP A 162 19.00 -5.53 9.97
N ASP A 163 18.12 -4.73 9.35
CA ASP A 163 16.70 -4.72 9.69
C ASP A 163 16.09 -6.12 9.42
N PRO A 164 15.47 -6.78 10.42
CA PRO A 164 14.83 -8.09 10.25
C PRO A 164 13.76 -8.13 9.15
N LEU A 165 13.21 -6.98 8.75
CA LEU A 165 12.25 -6.88 7.64
C LEU A 165 12.92 -6.83 6.26
N ILE A 166 14.23 -6.60 6.21
CA ILE A 166 15.06 -6.59 4.99
C ILE A 166 15.84 -7.91 4.86
N LYS A 167 16.21 -8.54 5.98
CA LYS A 167 16.77 -9.90 6.00
C LYS A 167 15.73 -10.91 5.52
N LYS A 168 16.02 -11.58 4.40
CA LYS A 168 15.25 -12.74 3.90
C LYS A 168 15.56 -14.00 4.68
#